data_AF-A0A653J8S1-F1
#
_entry.id   AF-A0A653J8S1-F1
#
_cell.length_a   1.000
_cell.length_b   1.000
_cell.length_c   1.000
_cell.angle_alpha   90.00
_cell.angle_beta   90.00
_cell.angle_gamma   90.00
#
_symmetry.space_group_name_H-M   'P 1'
#
loop_
_entity.id
_entity.type
_entity.pdbx_description
1 polymer ?
#
loop_
_entity_poly.entity_id
_entity_poly.type
_entity_poly.pdbx_seq_one_letter_code
_entity_poly.pdbx_strand_id
1 'polypeptide(L)'
;MQARVAGFPVIKTLDQYDFGFATGAPLQLITELASLAFVERAENVVLLGPSGVGKTHLAIALGYLATQRGWKVRFMTAADLAVLLAAAQRQGR
;
A
#
# COMPACT_ATOMS: atom_id res chain seq x y z
N MET A 1 -9.14 15.82 3.15
CA MET A 1 -9.24 14.52 2.42
C MET A 1 -8.06 13.65 2.84
N GLN A 2 -8.28 12.50 3.48
CA GLN A 2 -7.21 11.70 4.09
C GLN A 2 -6.16 11.20 3.09
N ALA A 3 -6.55 10.98 1.83
CA ALA A 3 -5.65 10.60 0.73
C ALA A 3 -4.48 11.57 0.49
N ARG A 4 -4.69 12.90 0.66
CA ARG A 4 -3.61 13.89 0.47
C ARG A 4 -2.52 13.78 1.54
N VAL A 5 -2.88 13.37 2.75
CA VAL A 5 -1.94 13.24 3.88
C VAL A 5 -1.18 11.92 3.82
N ALA A 6 -1.71 10.93 3.09
CA ALA A 6 -1.09 9.62 2.97
C ALA A 6 0.25 9.63 2.20
N GLY A 7 0.52 10.64 1.37
CA GLY A 7 1.80 10.78 0.69
C GLY A 7 2.01 9.82 -0.49
N PHE A 8 0.92 9.36 -1.13
CA PHE A 8 1.04 8.58 -2.36
C PHE A 8 1.73 9.40 -3.46
N PRO A 9 2.72 8.84 -4.19
CA PRO A 9 3.38 9.55 -5.28
C PRO A 9 2.44 9.77 -6.47
N VAL A 10 1.44 8.90 -6.63
CA VAL A 10 0.38 8.97 -7.62
C VAL A 10 -0.84 8.25 -7.05
N ILE A 11 -2.05 8.65 -7.44
CA ILE A 11 -3.26 7.90 -7.09
C ILE A 11 -3.42 6.72 -8.06
N LYS A 12 -3.57 5.53 -7.50
CA LYS A 12 -3.93 4.30 -8.22
C LYS A 12 -5.16 3.71 -7.54
N THR A 13 -6.00 3.05 -8.33
CA THR A 13 -7.21 2.37 -7.84
C THR A 13 -7.22 0.91 -8.28
N LEU A 14 -8.06 0.08 -7.64
CA LEU A 14 -8.12 -1.35 -7.96
C LEU A 14 -8.70 -1.60 -9.37
N ASP A 15 -9.62 -0.76 -9.83
CA ASP A 15 -10.20 -0.82 -11.18
C ASP A 15 -9.18 -0.50 -12.29
N GLN A 16 -8.10 0.23 -11.96
CA GLN A 16 -6.99 0.51 -12.87
C GLN A 16 -5.95 -0.61 -12.95
N TYR A 17 -6.11 -1.68 -12.14
CA TYR A 17 -5.16 -2.79 -12.13
C TYR A 17 -5.48 -3.76 -13.26
N ASP A 18 -4.52 -4.00 -14.15
CA ASP A 18 -4.66 -4.98 -15.22
C ASP A 18 -4.39 -6.40 -14.70
N PHE A 19 -5.47 -7.13 -14.43
CA PHE A 19 -5.43 -8.52 -13.97
C PHE A 19 -5.00 -9.52 -15.06
N GLY A 20 -5.02 -9.13 -16.34
CA GLY A 20 -4.52 -9.95 -17.45
C GLY A 20 -3.01 -9.84 -17.64
N PHE A 21 -2.44 -8.67 -17.34
CA PHE A 21 -1.00 -8.42 -17.40
C PHE A 21 -0.27 -8.87 -16.13
N ALA A 22 -0.89 -8.75 -14.96
CA ALA A 22 -0.25 -9.07 -13.70
C ALA A 22 -0.35 -10.56 -13.34
N THR A 23 0.66 -11.32 -13.73
CA THR A 23 0.75 -12.78 -13.53
C THR A 23 0.97 -13.24 -12.07
N GLY A 24 0.89 -12.33 -11.09
CA GLY A 24 1.44 -12.56 -9.74
C GLY A 24 0.43 -12.92 -8.64
N ALA A 25 -0.74 -12.26 -8.59
CA ALA A 25 -1.67 -12.38 -7.47
C ALA A 25 -3.06 -12.85 -7.95
N PRO A 26 -3.63 -13.93 -7.37
CA PRO A 26 -4.96 -14.39 -7.74
C PRO A 26 -6.02 -13.30 -7.52
N LEU A 27 -6.96 -13.16 -8.47
CA LEU A 27 -8.06 -12.20 -8.38
C LEU A 27 -8.87 -12.36 -7.08
N GLN A 28 -9.07 -13.60 -6.62
CA GLN A 28 -9.79 -13.86 -5.36
C GLN A 28 -9.07 -13.22 -4.17
N LEU A 29 -7.75 -13.34 -4.09
CA LEU A 29 -6.95 -12.75 -3.01
C LEU A 29 -7.01 -11.22 -3.06
N ILE A 30 -6.91 -10.62 -4.25
CA ILE A 30 -7.02 -9.16 -4.39
C ILE A 30 -8.41 -8.67 -3.96
N THR A 31 -9.45 -9.43 -4.30
CA THR A 31 -10.84 -9.13 -3.88
C THR A 31 -11.00 -9.23 -2.36
N GLU A 32 -10.40 -10.24 -1.73
CA GLU A 32 -10.37 -10.36 -0.28
C GLU A 32 -9.65 -9.17 0.36
N LEU A 33 -8.48 -8.79 -0.14
CA LEU A 33 -7.73 -7.63 0.34
C LEU A 33 -8.50 -6.32 0.17
N ALA A 34 -9.34 -6.20 -0.87
CA ALA A 34 -10.20 -5.03 -1.09
C ALA A 34 -11.28 -4.83 -0.01
N SER A 35 -11.61 -5.86 0.76
CA SER A 35 -12.44 -5.74 1.97
C SER A 35 -11.76 -4.92 3.07
N LEU A 36 -10.41 -4.86 3.06
CA LEU A 36 -9.55 -4.32 4.13
C LEU A 36 -9.68 -5.05 5.46
N ALA A 37 -10.24 -6.26 5.50
CA ALA A 37 -10.38 -7.04 6.74
C ALA A 37 -9.03 -7.31 7.42
N PHE A 38 -7.91 -7.34 6.67
CA PHE A 38 -6.56 -7.46 7.24
C PHE A 38 -6.21 -6.28 8.18
N VAL A 39 -6.76 -5.08 7.95
CA VAL A 39 -6.56 -3.91 8.82
C VAL A 39 -7.25 -4.13 10.16
N GLU A 40 -8.49 -4.63 10.14
CA GLU A 40 -9.28 -4.92 11.34
C GLU A 40 -8.68 -6.10 12.14
N ARG A 41 -8.10 -7.08 11.44
CA ARG A 41 -7.43 -8.23 12.04
C ARG A 41 -5.99 -7.97 12.48
N ALA A 42 -5.46 -6.75 12.27
CA ALA A 42 -4.06 -6.40 12.52
C ALA A 42 -3.05 -7.33 11.82
N GLU A 43 -3.34 -7.72 10.59
CA GLU A 43 -2.51 -8.58 9.75
C GLU A 43 -1.66 -7.77 8.77
N ASN A 44 -0.45 -8.27 8.50
CA ASN A 44 0.43 -7.69 7.50
C ASN A 44 0.18 -8.31 6.12
N VAL A 45 0.18 -7.47 5.09
CA VAL A 45 0.11 -7.91 3.69
C VAL A 45 1.46 -7.66 3.04
N VAL A 46 2.10 -8.72 2.54
CA VAL A 46 3.39 -8.65 1.86
C VAL A 46 3.21 -9.07 0.40
N LEU A 47 3.48 -8.13 -0.52
CA LEU A 47 3.41 -8.38 -1.96
C LEU A 47 4.80 -8.79 -2.47
N LEU A 48 4.93 -10.04 -2.94
CA LEU A 48 6.18 -10.60 -3.44
C LEU A 48 6.08 -10.90 -4.95
N GLY A 49 7.19 -10.74 -5.66
CA GLY A 49 7.26 -11.05 -7.09
C GLY A 49 8.26 -10.18 -7.86
N PRO A 50 8.49 -10.48 -9.16
CA PRO A 50 9.45 -9.77 -10.01
C PRO A 50 9.18 -8.26 -10.10
N SER A 51 10.18 -7.49 -10.52
CA SER A 51 9.96 -6.06 -10.82
C SER A 51 8.92 -5.89 -11.93
N GLY A 52 8.12 -4.82 -11.88
CA GLY A 52 7.15 -4.48 -12.93
C GLY A 52 5.78 -5.19 -12.87
N VAL A 53 5.56 -6.17 -11.98
CA VAL A 53 4.29 -6.94 -11.92
C VAL A 53 3.14 -6.25 -11.16
N GLY A 54 3.25 -4.95 -10.89
CA GLY A 54 2.17 -4.16 -10.28
C GLY A 54 2.05 -4.19 -8.75
N LYS A 55 3.06 -4.68 -8.02
CA LYS A 55 3.07 -4.69 -6.53
C LYS A 55 2.82 -3.30 -5.92
N THR A 56 3.56 -2.29 -6.39
CA THR A 56 3.40 -0.91 -5.91
C THR A 56 2.03 -0.34 -6.27
N HIS A 57 1.47 -0.72 -7.42
CA HIS A 57 0.11 -0.33 -7.79
C HIS A 57 -0.91 -0.87 -6.79
N LEU A 58 -0.85 -2.18 -6.49
CA LEU A 58 -1.75 -2.80 -5.52
C LEU A 58 -1.62 -2.17 -4.12
N ALA A 59 -0.40 -1.91 -3.65
CA ALA A 59 -0.17 -1.25 -2.37
C ALA A 59 -0.80 0.16 -2.31
N ILE A 60 -0.63 0.96 -3.38
CA ILE A 60 -1.24 2.29 -3.48
C ILE A 60 -2.76 2.17 -3.55
N ALA A 61 -3.30 1.24 -4.35
CA ALA A 61 -4.74 1.07 -4.54
C ALA A 61 -5.46 0.65 -3.26
N LEU A 62 -4.89 -0.32 -2.53
CA LEU A 62 -5.41 -0.75 -1.22
C LEU A 62 -5.32 0.38 -0.20
N GLY A 63 -4.19 1.09 -0.15
CA GLY A 63 -4.02 2.25 0.73
C GLY A 63 -5.01 3.37 0.41
N TYR A 64 -5.20 3.69 -0.87
CA TYR A 64 -6.17 4.69 -1.31
C TYR A 64 -7.58 4.30 -0.88
N LEU A 65 -7.99 3.05 -1.13
CA LEU A 65 -9.26 2.51 -0.67
C LEU A 65 -9.43 2.61 0.86
N ALA A 66 -8.37 2.36 1.63
CA ALA A 66 -8.39 2.53 3.08
C ALA A 66 -8.63 3.99 3.49
N THR A 67 -8.04 4.96 2.80
CA THR A 67 -8.32 6.39 3.06
C THR A 67 -9.77 6.77 2.77
N GLN A 68 -10.38 6.15 1.75
CA GLN A 68 -11.79 6.35 1.41
C GLN A 68 -12.72 5.77 2.49
N ARG A 69 -12.28 4.71 3.20
CA ARG A 69 -12.97 4.12 4.36
C ARG A 69 -12.62 4.80 5.69
N GLY A 70 -11.93 5.94 5.68
CA GLY A 70 -11.65 6.72 6.87
C GLY A 70 -10.41 6.29 7.66
N TRP A 71 -9.63 5.32 7.18
CA TRP A 71 -8.37 4.93 7.80
C TRP A 71 -7.28 5.97 7.54
N LYS A 72 -6.44 6.21 8.55
CA LYS A 72 -5.21 6.97 8.39
C LYS A 72 -4.18 6.06 7.72
N VAL A 73 -3.60 6.53 6.63
CA VAL A 73 -2.61 5.79 5.83
C VAL A 73 -1.35 6.62 5.67
N ARG A 74 -0.20 5.95 5.57
CA ARG A 74 1.07 6.54 5.14
C ARG A 74 1.69 5.64 4.09
N PHE A 75 2.13 6.23 2.99
CA PHE A 75 2.95 5.60 1.97
C PHE A 75 4.37 6.16 2.04
N MET A 76 5.37 5.28 2.03
CA MET A 76 6.78 5.65 2.11
C MET A 76 7.63 4.53 1.53
N THR A 77 8.78 4.86 0.94
CA THR A 77 9.75 3.83 0.55
C THR A 77 10.49 3.32 1.78
N ALA A 78 11.00 2.09 1.73
CA ALA A 78 11.82 1.55 2.81
C ALA A 78 13.09 2.39 3.04
N ALA A 79 13.67 2.95 1.97
CA ALA A 79 14.83 3.83 2.03
C ALA A 79 14.51 5.13 2.79
N ASP A 80 13.41 5.80 2.45
CA ASP A 80 13.01 7.04 3.12
C ASP A 80 12.67 6.79 4.59
N LEU A 81 12.05 5.65 4.90
CA LEU A 81 11.77 5.24 6.28
C LEU A 81 13.06 5.02 7.06
N ALA A 82 14.05 4.34 6.48
CA ALA A 82 15.35 4.13 7.13
C ALA A 82 16.06 5.46 7.42
N VAL A 83 16.03 6.41 6.48
CA VAL A 83 16.60 7.76 6.68
C VAL A 83 15.88 8.50 7.80
N LEU A 84 14.55 8.46 7.82
CA LEU A 84 13.72 9.09 8.86
C LEU A 84 14.05 8.51 10.25
N LEU A 85 14.08 7.19 10.37
CA LEU A 85 14.37 6.50 11.63
C LEU A 85 15.79 6.78 12.12
N ALA A 86 16.79 6.77 11.22
CA ALA A 86 18.16 7.11 11.59
C ALA A 86 18.30 8.56 12.07
N ALA A 87 17.55 9.49 11.47
CA ALA A 87 17.51 10.88 11.92
C ALA A 87 16.84 11.02 13.30
N ALA A 88 15.73 10.32 13.54
CA ALA A 88 15.04 10.32 14.83
C ALA A 88 15.92 9.76 15.96
N GLN A 89 16.60 8.63 15.69
CA GLN A 89 17.52 8.01 16.63
C GLN A 89 18.67 8.95 17.03
N ARG A 90 19.25 9.71 16.08
CA ARG A 90 20.27 10.72 16.38
C ARG A 90 19.75 11.87 17.25
N GLN A 91 18.46 12.16 17.20
CA GLN A 91 17.80 13.19 17.99
C GLN A 91 17.29 12.66 19.35
N GLY A 92 17.52 11.37 19.67
CA GLY A 92 17.04 10.74 20.90
C GLY A 92 15.51 10.61 20.97
N ARG A 93 14.86 10.45 19.81
CA ARG A 93 13.41 10.31 19.66
C ARG A 93 13.04 8.97 19.05
#